data_AF-A0A3N7IYA5-F1
#
_entry.id   AF-A0A3N7IYA5-F1
#
_cell.length_a   1.000
_cell.length_b   1.000
_cell.length_c   1.000
_cell.angle_alpha   90.00
_cell.angle_beta   90.00
_cell.angle_gamma   90.00
#
_symmetry.space_group_name_H-M   'P 1'
#
loop_
_entity.id
_entity.type
_entity.pdbx_description
1 polymer ?
#
loop_
_entity_poly.entity_id
_entity_poly.type
_entity_poly.pdbx_seq_one_letter_code
_entity_poly.pdbx_strand_id
1 'polypeptide(L)'
;MIYKIRVILDTKDSVFRDIEIREKQTLWNLHLGIKSAFSLPGDELSSFYFSDEEWSEERAIPLEDMSDEGDGEIMSDIYLSEGFPEKGAKMLFKYGFIDLWEFFCELIEVSEEKKAVNYPITVYRFGSVPLKAPTKSSVNRKPAQHVSDDFDADLDSDFTGEDDDEFDDDEFGGDYYDDEDLDNL
;
A
#
# COMPACT_ATOMS: atom_id res chain seq x y z
N MET A 1 -9.81 -5.77 -25.20
CA MET A 1 -9.71 -4.31 -25.41
C MET A 1 -8.51 -3.73 -24.68
N ILE A 2 -8.18 -2.47 -24.98
CA ILE A 2 -7.24 -1.65 -24.23
C ILE A 2 -8.04 -0.66 -23.39
N TYR A 3 -7.71 -0.62 -22.11
CA TYR A 3 -8.25 0.31 -21.13
C TYR A 3 -7.29 1.48 -20.99
N LYS A 4 -7.81 2.70 -21.04
CA LYS A 4 -7.07 3.90 -20.67
C LYS A 4 -7.53 4.33 -19.29
N ILE A 5 -6.64 4.15 -18.32
CA ILE A 5 -6.89 4.50 -16.92
C ILE A 5 -6.19 5.81 -16.63
N ARG A 6 -6.95 6.80 -16.20
CA ARG A 6 -6.39 8.03 -15.64
C ARG A 6 -6.09 7.79 -14.17
N VAL A 7 -4.85 8.04 -13.78
CA VAL A 7 -4.35 7.90 -12.41
C VAL A 7 -3.94 9.28 -11.92
N ILE A 8 -4.62 9.77 -10.90
CA ILE A 8 -4.45 11.11 -10.34
C ILE A 8 -3.85 10.96 -8.95
N LEU A 9 -2.73 11.63 -8.68
CA LEU A 9 -2.12 11.67 -7.35
C LEU A 9 -2.90 12.62 -6.45
N ASP A 10 -3.25 12.19 -5.24
CA ASP A 10 -3.82 13.06 -4.20
C ASP A 10 -2.75 14.02 -3.67
N THR A 11 -2.69 15.21 -4.29
CA THR A 11 -1.80 16.28 -3.86
C THR A 11 -2.41 17.64 -4.19
N LYS A 12 -1.84 18.70 -3.63
CA LYS A 12 -2.31 20.08 -3.84
C LYS A 12 -2.21 20.51 -5.29
N ASP A 13 -1.18 20.04 -5.98
CA ASP A 13 -0.96 20.30 -7.39
C ASP A 13 -1.65 19.24 -8.25
N SER A 14 -2.11 19.62 -9.44
CA SER A 14 -2.66 18.64 -10.37
C SER A 14 -1.54 17.79 -10.97
N VAL A 15 -1.46 16.52 -10.56
CA VAL A 15 -0.49 15.54 -11.08
C VAL A 15 -1.23 14.28 -11.49
N PHE A 16 -1.19 13.92 -12.78
CA PHE A 16 -1.85 12.70 -13.26
C PHE A 16 -1.14 12.07 -14.47
N ARG A 17 -1.45 10.79 -14.69
CA ARG A 17 -0.92 9.96 -15.78
C ARG A 17 -2.08 9.24 -16.44
N ASP A 18 -2.05 9.10 -17.77
CA ASP A 18 -2.95 8.19 -18.47
C ASP A 18 -2.14 6.96 -18.88
N ILE A 19 -2.60 5.79 -18.43
CA ILE A 19 -1.95 4.50 -18.64
C ILE A 19 -2.88 3.66 -19.52
N GLU A 20 -2.36 3.22 -20.66
CA GLU A 20 -3.01 2.19 -21.48
C GLU A 20 -2.58 0.80 -20.97
N ILE A 21 -3.53 -0.10 -20.76
CA ILE A 21 -3.34 -1.46 -20.26
C ILE A 21 -4.35 -2.41 -20.91
N ARG A 22 -4.02 -3.70 -21.08
CA ARG A 22 -4.99 -4.68 -21.63
C ARG A 22 -6.02 -5.04 -20.58
N GLU A 23 -7.28 -5.21 -20.98
CA GLU A 23 -8.36 -5.65 -20.06
C GLU A 23 -8.08 -7.01 -19.39
N LYS A 24 -7.29 -7.86 -20.06
CA LYS A 24 -6.89 -9.20 -19.60
C LYS A 24 -5.64 -9.21 -18.73
N GLN A 25 -5.02 -8.05 -18.50
CA GLN A 25 -3.98 -7.94 -17.49
C GLN A 25 -4.63 -7.80 -16.12
N THR A 26 -3.86 -7.95 -15.06
CA THR A 26 -4.37 -7.92 -13.68
C THR A 26 -4.04 -6.61 -12.99
N LEU A 27 -4.64 -6.36 -11.83
CA LEU A 27 -4.33 -5.18 -11.02
C LEU A 27 -2.85 -5.11 -10.65
N TRP A 28 -2.15 -6.24 -10.57
CA TRP A 28 -0.70 -6.30 -10.40
C TRP A 28 0.04 -5.61 -11.56
N ASN A 29 -0.39 -5.84 -12.80
CA ASN A 29 0.19 -5.13 -13.94
C ASN A 29 -0.09 -3.64 -13.90
N LEU A 30 -1.27 -3.22 -13.42
CA LEU A 30 -1.59 -1.81 -13.22
C LEU A 30 -0.71 -1.20 -12.12
N HIS A 31 -0.50 -1.88 -10.99
CA HIS A 31 0.43 -1.48 -9.93
C HIS A 31 1.83 -1.18 -10.51
N LEU A 32 2.39 -2.10 -11.30
CA LEU A 32 3.70 -1.90 -11.95
C LEU A 32 3.67 -0.72 -12.93
N GLY A 33 2.57 -0.56 -13.66
CA GLY A 33 2.34 0.58 -14.55
C GLY A 33 2.34 1.92 -13.81
N ILE A 34 1.65 2.01 -12.67
CA ILE A 34 1.59 3.22 -11.83
C ILE A 34 2.96 3.51 -11.24
N LYS A 35 3.61 2.50 -10.65
CA LYS A 35 4.95 2.61 -10.08
C LYS A 35 5.94 3.20 -11.10
N SER A 36 5.92 2.68 -12.33
CA SER A 36 6.74 3.20 -13.42
C SER A 36 6.32 4.63 -13.87
N ALA A 37 5.03 4.89 -14.03
CA ALA A 37 4.50 6.16 -14.52
C ALA A 37 4.79 7.36 -13.59
N PHE A 38 4.83 7.11 -12.29
CA PHE A 38 5.13 8.09 -11.25
C PHE A 38 6.55 7.99 -10.70
N SER A 39 7.34 6.98 -11.13
CA SER A 39 8.69 6.72 -10.62
C SER A 39 8.72 6.58 -9.10
N LEU A 40 7.77 5.80 -8.56
CA LEU A 40 7.66 5.58 -7.13
C LEU A 40 8.87 4.79 -6.61
N PRO A 41 9.43 5.18 -5.46
CA PRO A 41 10.61 4.54 -4.88
C PRO A 41 10.24 3.22 -4.20
N GLY A 42 11.22 2.31 -4.11
CA GLY A 42 11.13 1.10 -3.28
C GLY A 42 10.25 -0.01 -3.86
N ASP A 43 10.07 -1.06 -3.06
CA ASP A 43 9.11 -2.14 -3.29
C ASP A 43 8.18 -2.18 -2.08
N GLU A 44 7.31 -1.19 -2.01
CA GLU A 44 6.37 -1.03 -0.91
C GLU A 44 5.14 -1.91 -1.07
N LEU A 45 4.59 -2.33 0.07
CA LEU A 45 3.25 -2.91 0.13
C LEU A 45 2.23 -1.89 -0.38
N SER A 46 1.20 -2.39 -1.06
CA SER A 46 0.20 -1.56 -1.70
C SER A 46 -1.14 -2.28 -1.80
N SER A 47 -2.21 -1.50 -1.97
CA SER A 47 -3.56 -2.04 -2.10
C SER A 47 -4.38 -1.20 -3.07
N PHE A 48 -5.17 -1.86 -3.91
CA PHE A 48 -6.29 -1.23 -4.58
C PHE A 48 -7.53 -1.31 -3.70
N TYR A 49 -8.45 -0.37 -3.85
CA TYR A 49 -9.75 -0.39 -3.21
C TYR A 49 -10.82 -0.16 -4.27
N PHE A 50 -11.83 -1.03 -4.32
CA PHE A 50 -13.05 -0.72 -5.04
C PHE A 50 -13.67 0.55 -4.48
N SER A 51 -14.25 1.34 -5.37
CA SER A 51 -14.75 2.66 -5.03
C SER A 51 -16.03 3.01 -5.78
N ASP A 52 -16.92 3.70 -5.08
CA ASP A 52 -18.17 4.21 -5.63
C ASP A 52 -17.96 5.51 -6.43
N GLU A 53 -19.06 6.12 -6.87
CA GLU A 53 -19.01 7.40 -7.60
C GLU A 53 -18.44 8.55 -6.74
N GLU A 54 -18.50 8.45 -5.41
CA GLU A 54 -18.06 9.46 -4.45
C GLU A 54 -16.61 9.25 -3.97
N TRP A 55 -15.89 8.27 -4.54
CA TRP A 55 -14.54 7.88 -4.14
C TRP A 55 -14.45 7.30 -2.71
N SER A 56 -15.50 6.63 -2.26
CA SER A 56 -15.50 5.91 -0.98
C SER A 56 -14.65 4.64 -1.07
N GLU A 57 -13.95 4.29 0.01
CA GLU A 57 -13.18 3.04 0.11
C GLU A 57 -14.11 1.89 0.49
N GLU A 58 -14.24 0.86 -0.36
CA GLU A 58 -15.07 -0.31 -0.08
C GLU A 58 -14.23 -1.56 0.22
N ARG A 59 -13.88 -2.32 -0.84
CA ARG A 59 -13.19 -3.61 -0.73
C ARG A 59 -11.73 -3.46 -1.13
N ALA A 60 -10.82 -3.84 -0.23
CA ALA A 60 -9.38 -3.81 -0.49
C ALA A 60 -8.92 -5.06 -1.26
N ILE A 61 -7.97 -4.86 -2.18
CA ILE A 61 -7.25 -5.89 -2.94
C ILE A 61 -5.75 -5.65 -2.72
N PRO A 62 -5.14 -6.34 -1.73
CA PRO A 62 -3.75 -6.14 -1.38
C PRO A 62 -2.80 -6.74 -2.41
N LEU A 63 -1.56 -6.28 -2.37
CA LEU A 63 -0.48 -6.78 -3.21
C LEU A 63 -0.12 -8.24 -2.88
N GLU A 64 -0.05 -8.54 -1.59
CA GLU A 64 0.23 -9.87 -1.05
C GLU A 64 -0.91 -10.30 -0.15
N ASP A 65 -1.03 -11.60 0.07
CA ASP A 65 -2.08 -12.16 0.91
C ASP A 65 -1.79 -11.83 2.37
N MET A 66 -2.75 -11.15 3.00
CA MET A 66 -2.69 -10.70 4.39
C MET A 66 -3.63 -11.52 5.28
N SER A 67 -4.27 -12.57 4.76
CA SER A 67 -5.17 -13.44 5.50
C SER A 67 -4.41 -14.48 6.33
N ASP A 68 -4.99 -14.88 7.46
CA ASP A 68 -4.44 -15.96 8.28
C ASP A 68 -4.56 -17.34 7.59
N GLU A 69 -5.56 -17.50 6.71
CA GLU A 69 -5.86 -18.76 6.01
C GLU A 69 -5.02 -18.96 4.74
N GLY A 70 -4.42 -17.90 4.20
CA GLY A 70 -3.55 -17.97 3.03
C GLY A 70 -4.29 -18.17 1.70
N ASP A 71 -5.56 -17.80 1.64
CA ASP A 71 -6.43 -17.85 0.46
C ASP A 71 -7.05 -16.49 0.09
N GLY A 72 -6.45 -15.40 0.58
CA GLY A 72 -6.90 -14.04 0.32
C GLY A 72 -6.68 -13.63 -1.14
N GLU A 73 -7.68 -12.97 -1.72
CA GLU A 73 -7.59 -12.44 -3.08
C GLU A 73 -6.61 -11.28 -3.17
N ILE A 74 -5.66 -11.36 -4.10
CA ILE A 74 -4.62 -10.35 -4.30
C ILE A 74 -4.66 -9.72 -5.69
N MET A 75 -3.84 -8.69 -5.90
CA MET A 75 -3.77 -7.95 -7.18
C MET A 75 -3.49 -8.84 -8.41
N SER A 76 -2.86 -10.01 -8.24
CA SER A 76 -2.62 -10.94 -9.34
C SER A 76 -3.84 -11.76 -9.74
N ASP A 77 -4.87 -11.81 -8.91
CA ASP A 77 -6.06 -12.64 -9.13
C ASP A 77 -7.18 -11.87 -9.84
N ILE A 78 -7.17 -10.53 -9.70
CA ILE A 78 -8.19 -9.65 -10.28
C ILE A 78 -7.76 -9.11 -11.63
N TYR A 79 -8.51 -9.45 -12.68
CA TYR A 79 -8.33 -8.86 -14.01
C TYR A 79 -8.80 -7.41 -14.04
N LEU A 80 -8.25 -6.63 -14.98
CA LEU A 80 -8.66 -5.23 -15.21
C LEU A 80 -10.14 -5.13 -15.58
N SER A 81 -10.68 -6.12 -16.30
CA SER A 81 -12.11 -6.20 -16.61
C SER A 81 -13.01 -6.38 -15.38
N GLU A 82 -12.47 -6.90 -14.27
CA GLU A 82 -13.20 -7.07 -13.01
C GLU A 82 -13.05 -5.83 -12.12
N GLY A 83 -11.84 -5.26 -12.04
CA GLY A 83 -11.58 -4.02 -11.30
C GLY A 83 -12.24 -2.79 -11.93
N PHE A 84 -12.32 -2.75 -13.26
CA PHE A 84 -12.90 -1.65 -14.04
C PHE A 84 -13.92 -2.21 -15.06
N PRO A 85 -15.12 -2.59 -14.60
CA PRO A 85 -16.10 -3.29 -15.43
C PRO A 85 -16.63 -2.45 -16.60
N GLU A 86 -16.68 -1.12 -16.43
CA GLU A 86 -17.16 -0.20 -17.46
C GLU A 86 -16.46 1.16 -17.39
N LYS A 87 -16.61 1.94 -18.47
CA LYS A 87 -16.08 3.30 -18.52
C LYS A 87 -16.71 4.14 -17.40
N GLY A 88 -15.86 4.85 -16.65
CA GLY A 88 -16.25 5.60 -15.47
C GLY A 88 -16.08 4.82 -14.16
N ALA A 89 -15.78 3.52 -14.20
CA ALA A 89 -15.42 2.75 -13.01
C ALA A 89 -14.19 3.34 -12.31
N LYS A 90 -14.23 3.31 -10.98
CA LYS A 90 -13.28 3.97 -10.09
C LYS A 90 -12.66 2.98 -9.12
N MET A 91 -11.37 3.17 -8.86
CA MET A 91 -10.66 2.50 -7.77
C MET A 91 -9.70 3.49 -7.11
N LEU A 92 -9.49 3.33 -5.81
CA LEU A 92 -8.41 4.01 -5.11
C LEU A 92 -7.18 3.10 -5.10
N PHE A 93 -6.00 3.67 -5.22
CA PHE A 93 -4.74 2.93 -5.10
C PHE A 93 -3.86 3.58 -4.05
N LYS A 94 -3.36 2.78 -3.11
CA LYS A 94 -2.48 3.23 -2.04
C LYS A 94 -1.15 2.49 -2.13
N TYR A 95 -0.05 3.22 -2.10
CA TYR A 95 1.30 2.69 -2.21
C TYR A 95 2.15 3.16 -1.02
N GLY A 96 2.75 2.21 -0.29
CA GLY A 96 3.48 2.50 0.95
C GLY A 96 2.57 2.57 2.17
N PHE A 97 3.10 2.12 3.31
CA PHE A 97 2.47 2.32 4.64
C PHE A 97 3.04 3.54 5.38
N ILE A 98 4.33 3.85 5.18
CA ILE A 98 5.02 4.97 5.83
C ILE A 98 4.80 6.25 5.02
N ASP A 99 5.26 6.23 3.77
CA ASP A 99 5.05 7.30 2.80
C ASP A 99 3.80 6.95 1.98
N LEU A 100 2.62 7.26 2.52
CA LEU A 100 1.33 6.86 1.93
C LEU A 100 1.01 7.70 0.69
N TRP A 101 1.32 7.16 -0.49
CA TRP A 101 0.89 7.72 -1.76
C TRP A 101 -0.53 7.26 -2.06
N GLU A 102 -1.47 8.20 -2.19
CA GLU A 102 -2.86 7.90 -2.55
C GLU A 102 -3.15 8.37 -3.98
N PHE A 103 -3.81 7.51 -4.76
CA PHE A 103 -4.17 7.77 -6.13
C PHE A 103 -5.63 7.46 -6.41
N PHE A 104 -6.24 8.28 -7.26
CA PHE A 104 -7.55 8.06 -7.85
C PHE A 104 -7.38 7.48 -9.24
N CYS A 105 -7.93 6.29 -9.47
CA CYS A 105 -7.87 5.58 -10.75
C CYS A 105 -9.25 5.53 -11.40
N GLU A 106 -9.40 6.02 -12.63
CA GLU A 106 -10.66 6.01 -13.38
C GLU A 106 -10.47 5.44 -14.79
N LEU A 107 -11.33 4.53 -15.22
CA LEU A 107 -11.36 4.06 -16.61
C LEU A 107 -12.03 5.11 -17.52
N ILE A 108 -11.23 5.86 -18.27
CA ILE A 108 -11.74 7.00 -19.08
C ILE A 108 -12.03 6.63 -20.54
N GLU A 109 -11.44 5.55 -21.06
CA GLU A 109 -11.60 5.12 -22.45
C GLU A 109 -11.36 3.62 -22.61
N VAL A 110 -12.12 3.00 -23.51
CA VAL A 110 -11.93 1.63 -23.96
C VAL A 110 -11.74 1.66 -25.47
N SER A 111 -10.66 1.06 -25.98
CA SER A 111 -10.34 1.05 -27.41
C SER A 111 -9.87 -0.33 -27.87
N GLU A 112 -9.76 -0.51 -29.18
CA GLU A 112 -9.16 -1.72 -29.75
C GLU A 112 -7.65 -1.80 -29.49
N GLU A 113 -7.13 -3.03 -29.49
CA GLU A 113 -5.70 -3.27 -29.31
C GLU A 113 -4.89 -2.85 -30.54
N LYS A 114 -3.92 -1.97 -30.31
CA LYS A 114 -2.94 -1.57 -31.31
C LYS A 114 -1.87 -2.66 -31.45
N LYS A 115 -1.58 -3.08 -32.69
CA LYS A 115 -0.52 -4.04 -32.99
C LYS A 115 0.85 -3.48 -32.57
N ALA A 116 1.73 -4.37 -32.11
CA ALA A 116 3.13 -4.06 -31.77
C ALA A 116 3.32 -3.03 -30.64
N VAL A 117 2.36 -2.90 -29.72
CA VAL A 117 2.50 -2.12 -28.48
C VAL A 117 2.63 -3.07 -27.28
N ASN A 118 3.59 -2.77 -26.41
CA ASN A 118 3.75 -3.43 -25.12
C ASN A 118 2.99 -2.61 -24.06
N TYR A 119 2.10 -3.29 -23.34
CA TYR A 119 1.31 -2.71 -22.26
C TYR A 119 1.71 -3.33 -20.91
N PRO A 120 1.61 -2.59 -19.78
CA PRO A 120 1.09 -1.22 -19.69
C PRO A 120 2.06 -0.17 -20.25
N ILE A 121 1.52 0.96 -20.72
CA ILE A 121 2.31 2.10 -21.21
C ILE A 121 1.66 3.41 -20.78
N THR A 122 2.49 4.36 -20.29
CA THR A 122 2.03 5.72 -20.00
C THR A 122 1.98 6.54 -21.28
N VAL A 123 0.77 6.88 -21.73
CA VAL A 123 0.54 7.65 -22.97
C VAL A 123 0.42 9.16 -22.73
N TYR A 124 0.16 9.58 -21.50
CA TYR A 124 0.08 11.00 -21.14
C TYR A 124 0.64 11.27 -19.74
N ARG A 125 1.26 12.44 -19.57
CA ARG A 125 1.80 12.91 -18.29
C ARG A 125 1.46 14.38 -18.09
N PHE A 126 0.94 14.71 -16.92
CA PHE A 126 0.69 16.08 -16.50
C PHE A 126 1.16 16.30 -15.06
N GLY A 127 1.78 17.44 -14.80
CA GLY A 127 2.34 17.77 -13.49
C GLY A 127 3.60 16.98 -13.13
N SER A 128 4.36 17.55 -12.21
CA SER A 128 5.59 16.96 -11.66
C SER A 128 5.27 16.15 -10.42
N VAL A 129 5.80 14.92 -10.32
CA VAL A 129 5.66 14.11 -9.10
C VAL A 129 6.53 14.73 -8.01
N PRO A 130 6.00 14.95 -6.79
CA PRO A 130 6.80 15.46 -5.68
C PRO A 130 7.90 14.46 -5.29
N LEU A 131 8.96 14.93 -4.64
CA LEU A 131 10.07 14.08 -4.19
C LEU A 131 9.72 13.18 -3.00
N LYS A 132 8.63 13.51 -2.28
CA LYS A 132 8.14 12.79 -1.11
C LYS A 132 6.63 12.63 -1.23
N ALA A 133 6.07 11.65 -0.52
CA ALA A 133 4.63 11.47 -0.44
C ALA A 133 3.97 12.77 0.05
N PRO A 134 2.87 13.21 -0.59
CA PRO A 134 2.10 14.35 -0.12
C PRO A 134 1.60 14.13 1.32
N THR A 135 1.59 15.20 2.12
CA THR A 135 0.82 15.19 3.36
C THR A 135 -0.66 15.27 3.00
N LYS A 136 -1.49 14.41 3.60
CA LYS A 136 -2.93 14.34 3.29
C LYS A 136 -3.55 15.73 3.27
N SER A 137 -4.18 16.08 2.17
CA SER A 137 -4.95 17.32 2.10
C SER A 137 -6.20 17.15 2.97
N SER A 138 -6.36 17.95 4.03
CA SER A 138 -7.50 17.85 4.97
C SER A 138 -8.83 18.34 4.37
N VAL A 139 -9.02 18.21 3.06
CA VAL A 139 -10.24 18.66 2.38
C VAL A 139 -11.12 17.43 2.18
N ASN A 140 -12.11 17.26 3.07
CA ASN A 140 -13.22 16.31 2.99
C ASN A 140 -12.96 14.82 3.31
N ARG A 141 -12.36 14.52 4.46
CA ARG A 141 -12.75 13.29 5.18
C ARG A 141 -13.33 13.65 6.54
N LYS A 142 -14.52 13.12 6.86
CA LYS A 142 -14.98 13.06 8.25
C LYS A 142 -13.86 12.37 9.02
N PRO A 143 -13.38 12.93 10.14
CA PRO A 143 -12.29 12.33 10.87
C PRO A 143 -12.71 10.90 11.24
N ALA A 144 -11.94 9.92 10.79
CA ALA A 144 -11.88 8.65 11.48
C ALA A 144 -11.60 9.02 12.94
N GLN A 145 -12.44 8.54 13.86
CA GLN A 145 -12.24 8.79 15.27
C GLN A 145 -10.82 8.32 15.60
N HIS A 146 -9.93 9.29 15.83
CA HIS A 146 -8.77 9.06 16.64
C HIS A 146 -9.31 8.46 17.93
N VAL A 147 -9.07 7.17 18.14
CA VAL A 147 -8.92 6.67 19.50
C VAL A 147 -7.80 7.49 20.08
N SER A 148 -8.18 8.53 20.84
CA SER A 148 -7.25 9.26 21.66
C SER A 148 -6.65 8.24 22.62
N ASP A 149 -5.35 8.13 22.54
CA ASP A 149 -4.51 7.47 23.52
C ASP A 149 -4.52 8.37 24.77
N ASP A 150 -5.68 8.41 25.45
CA ASP A 150 -5.81 8.94 26.80
C ASP A 150 -5.47 7.80 27.76
N PHE A 151 -4.19 7.42 27.77
CA PHE A 151 -3.59 6.70 28.89
C PHE A 151 -3.22 7.74 29.95
N ASP A 152 -4.25 8.36 30.55
CA ASP A 152 -4.07 9.23 31.70
C ASP A 152 -4.03 8.36 32.97
N ALA A 153 -2.98 8.57 33.74
CA ALA A 153 -2.56 7.74 34.84
C ALA A 153 -3.40 8.01 36.09
N ASP A 154 -4.37 7.16 36.37
CA ASP A 154 -4.97 6.99 37.70
C ASP A 154 -4.64 5.59 38.23
N LEU A 155 -3.42 5.45 38.73
CA LEU A 155 -2.98 4.27 39.47
C LEU A 155 -2.82 4.67 40.95
N ASP A 156 -3.96 4.80 41.63
CA ASP A 156 -4.02 5.03 43.07
C ASP A 156 -4.65 3.81 43.76
N SER A 157 -3.76 3.06 44.41
CA SER A 157 -3.93 2.13 45.54
C SER A 157 -5.21 1.29 45.67
N ASP A 158 -5.08 -0.02 45.40
CA ASP A 158 -5.41 -1.05 46.41
C ASP A 158 -4.78 -2.39 46.03
N PHE A 159 -3.50 -2.59 46.38
CA PHE A 159 -2.88 -3.92 46.38
C PHE A 159 -2.33 -4.19 47.78
N THR A 160 -3.18 -4.78 48.61
CA THR A 160 -2.85 -5.26 49.95
C THR A 160 -2.55 -6.77 49.92
N GLY A 161 -1.38 -7.16 50.44
CA GLY A 161 -1.08 -8.48 50.98
C GLY A 161 -0.56 -9.50 49.97
N GLU A 162 0.76 -9.68 49.87
CA GLU A 162 1.53 -10.73 50.59
C GLU A 162 1.37 -12.12 49.96
N ASP A 163 2.37 -12.58 49.22
CA ASP A 163 3.20 -13.70 49.66
C ASP A 163 4.50 -13.79 48.85
N ASP A 164 5.57 -14.04 49.61
CA ASP A 164 6.96 -14.27 49.22
C ASP A 164 7.12 -15.44 48.23
N ASP A 165 8.17 -15.37 47.41
CA ASP A 165 9.15 -16.46 47.28
C ASP A 165 10.34 -15.98 46.42
N GLU A 166 11.26 -15.32 47.12
CA GLU A 166 12.71 -15.52 47.06
C GLU A 166 13.25 -16.38 45.90
N PHE A 167 13.86 -15.74 44.89
CA PHE A 167 14.87 -16.39 44.06
C PHE A 167 16.14 -15.54 44.02
N ASP A 168 17.15 -16.16 44.62
CA ASP A 168 18.53 -15.73 44.86
C ASP A 168 19.20 -15.19 43.58
N ASP A 169 19.80 -14.02 43.73
CA ASP A 169 20.77 -13.42 42.82
C ASP A 169 22.14 -13.96 43.20
N ASP A 170 22.82 -14.65 42.30
CA ASP A 170 24.29 -14.73 42.27
C ASP A 170 24.74 -15.51 41.01
N GLU A 171 25.30 -14.80 40.03
CA GLU A 171 26.77 -14.68 39.95
C GLU A 171 27.23 -14.37 38.51
N PHE A 172 28.01 -13.30 38.46
CA PHE A 172 28.60 -12.65 37.31
C PHE A 172 29.94 -13.31 36.94
N GLY A 173 30.13 -13.65 35.67
CA GLY A 173 31.45 -13.94 35.05
C GLY A 173 31.22 -14.21 33.57
N GLY A 174 31.67 -13.37 32.63
CA GLY A 174 33.10 -13.18 32.34
C GLY A 174 33.68 -14.55 31.98
N ASP A 175 33.95 -14.91 30.72
CA ASP A 175 35.01 -14.30 29.93
C ASP A 175 34.92 -14.65 28.44
N TYR A 176 35.38 -13.70 27.63
CA TYR A 176 35.86 -13.89 26.27
C TYR A 176 37.00 -14.93 26.24
N TYR A 177 36.94 -15.86 25.29
CA TYR A 177 38.14 -16.34 24.60
C TYR A 177 37.89 -16.42 23.10
N ASP A 178 38.68 -15.59 22.42
CA ASP A 178 39.02 -15.60 21.00
C ASP A 178 40.09 -16.68 20.76
N ASP A 179 40.28 -16.99 19.47
CA ASP A 179 41.41 -17.66 18.85
C ASP A 179 41.50 -19.20 18.74
N GLU A 180 41.53 -19.57 17.45
CA GLU A 180 42.45 -20.52 16.80
C GLU A 180 42.26 -22.03 17.03
N ASP A 181 41.69 -22.68 16.01
CA ASP A 181 42.23 -23.95 15.53
C ASP A 181 42.26 -23.96 13.99
N LEU A 182 43.37 -23.46 13.47
CA LEU A 182 44.03 -23.99 12.27
C LEU A 182 44.57 -25.39 12.61
N ASP A 183 44.10 -26.44 11.94
CA ASP A 183 44.94 -27.25 11.04
C ASP A 183 44.33 -28.63 10.70
N ASN A 184 44.31 -28.90 9.39
CA ASN A 184 44.66 -30.15 8.71
C ASN A 184 44.35 -31.50 9.38
N LEU A 185 43.36 -32.24 8.84
CA LEU A 185 43.60 -33.43 7.98
C LEU A 185 42.32 -33.87 7.23
#